data_AF-A0AAF0JF89-F1
#
_entry.id   AF-A0AAF0JF89-F1
#
_cell.length_a   1.000
_cell.length_b   1.000
_cell.length_c   1.000
_cell.angle_alpha   90.00
_cell.angle_beta   90.00
_cell.angle_gamma   90.00
#
_symmetry.space_group_name_H-M   'P 1'
#
loop_
_entity.id
_entity.type
_entity.pdbx_description
1 polymer ?
#
loop_
_entity_poly.entity_id
_entity_poly.type
_entity_poly.pdbx_seq_one_letter_code
_entity_poly.pdbx_strand_id
1 'polypeptide(L)'
;MGKRVEWVCEMVHTLALKPAGYTYMSIALLSLDGLLTSLIIGRVAYTEIDFTTYVRQARLFVDGERDYSRINPWNGSGPCVYPAGHLYVYAVFDWLTRGAQDLFPAQVCFGVLYLSTFCIIAKLYKMSGAPPVLLVPLVLSKRLHSIYVLRMFNDPIAMFFVYSSIYLLCRAL
;
A
#
# COMPACT_ATOMS: atom_id res chain seq x y z
N MET A 1 -44.18 5.99 -6.52
CA MET A 1 -42.99 5.11 -6.53
C MET A 1 -42.00 5.43 -7.66
N GLY A 2 -42.44 5.71 -8.91
CA GLY A 2 -41.56 5.98 -10.06
C GLY A 2 -40.49 7.06 -9.87
N LYS A 3 -40.86 8.28 -9.45
CA LYS A 3 -39.91 9.40 -9.27
C LYS A 3 -38.77 9.12 -8.27
N ARG A 4 -39.00 8.27 -7.27
CA ARG A 4 -37.98 7.91 -6.27
C ARG A 4 -36.96 6.93 -6.85
N VAL A 5 -37.42 6.01 -7.69
CA VAL A 5 -36.55 5.02 -8.36
C VAL A 5 -35.69 5.71 -9.42
N GLU A 6 -36.26 6.60 -10.21
CA GLU A 6 -35.53 7.40 -11.21
C GLU A 6 -34.40 8.22 -10.57
N TRP A 7 -34.70 8.92 -9.46
CA TRP A 7 -33.71 9.70 -8.74
C TRP A 7 -32.55 8.86 -8.18
N VAL A 8 -32.84 7.67 -7.66
CA VAL A 8 -31.80 6.74 -7.17
C VAL A 8 -30.93 6.26 -8.34
N CYS A 9 -31.53 5.91 -9.47
CA CYS A 9 -30.79 5.50 -10.67
C CYS A 9 -29.87 6.62 -11.18
N GLU A 10 -30.33 7.87 -11.22
CA GLU A 10 -29.50 9.01 -11.62
C GLU A 10 -28.35 9.28 -10.65
N MET A 11 -28.60 9.13 -9.35
CA MET A 11 -27.58 9.26 -8.33
C MET A 11 -26.50 8.18 -8.47
N VAL A 12 -26.89 6.91 -8.60
CA VAL A 12 -25.96 5.79 -8.80
C VAL A 12 -25.17 5.97 -10.08
N HIS A 13 -25.83 6.35 -11.18
CA HIS A 13 -25.17 6.62 -12.45
C HIS A 13 -24.15 7.76 -12.33
N THR A 14 -24.50 8.84 -11.62
CA THR A 14 -23.61 9.97 -11.40
C THR A 14 -22.41 9.60 -10.53
N LEU A 15 -22.62 8.84 -9.46
CA LEU A 15 -21.54 8.38 -8.59
C LEU A 15 -20.60 7.41 -9.34
N ALA A 16 -21.14 6.45 -10.06
CA ALA A 16 -20.38 5.37 -10.67
C ALA A 16 -19.63 5.79 -11.96
N LEU A 17 -20.20 6.69 -12.75
CA LEU A 17 -19.73 6.95 -14.12
C LEU A 17 -19.31 8.39 -14.38
N LYS A 18 -19.81 9.38 -13.64
CA LYS A 18 -19.47 10.78 -13.90
C LYS A 18 -18.24 11.23 -13.12
N PRO A 19 -17.43 12.16 -13.65
CA PRO A 19 -16.25 12.69 -12.94
C PRO A 19 -16.56 13.29 -11.55
N ALA A 20 -17.77 13.82 -11.35
CA ALA A 20 -18.23 14.35 -10.07
C ALA A 20 -18.29 13.26 -8.97
N GLY A 21 -18.49 12.00 -9.35
CA GLY A 21 -18.54 10.86 -8.44
C GLY A 21 -17.21 10.52 -7.78
N TYR A 22 -16.07 10.90 -8.39
CA TYR A 22 -14.74 10.56 -7.87
C TYR A 22 -14.53 11.02 -6.43
N THR A 23 -14.84 12.27 -6.12
CA THR A 23 -14.58 12.81 -4.77
C THR A 23 -15.37 12.02 -3.73
N TYR A 24 -16.65 11.77 -3.97
CA TYR A 24 -17.51 11.04 -3.04
C TYR A 24 -17.11 9.57 -2.93
N MET A 25 -16.88 8.90 -4.06
CA MET A 25 -16.45 7.51 -4.06
C MET A 25 -15.09 7.33 -3.41
N SER A 26 -14.11 8.18 -3.70
CA SER A 26 -12.79 8.11 -3.07
C SER A 26 -12.87 8.29 -1.56
N ILE A 27 -13.64 9.26 -1.05
CA ILE A 27 -13.79 9.46 0.41
C ILE A 27 -14.48 8.26 1.06
N ALA A 28 -15.59 7.79 0.49
CA ALA A 28 -16.34 6.66 1.02
C ALA A 28 -15.50 5.37 1.02
N LEU A 29 -14.84 5.08 -0.10
CA LEU A 29 -13.98 3.91 -0.27
C LEU A 29 -12.75 3.98 0.63
N LEU A 30 -12.07 5.14 0.72
CA LEU A 30 -10.92 5.30 1.60
C LEU A 30 -11.30 5.11 3.07
N SER A 31 -12.47 5.60 3.49
CA SER A 31 -12.96 5.43 4.86
C SER A 31 -13.29 3.98 5.16
N LEU A 32 -14.02 3.31 4.25
CA LEU A 32 -14.36 1.90 4.37
C LEU A 32 -13.10 1.02 4.40
N ASP A 33 -12.15 1.30 3.52
CA ASP A 33 -10.93 0.54 3.39
C ASP A 33 -9.97 0.77 4.56
N GLY A 34 -9.91 1.99 5.09
CA GLY A 34 -9.18 2.29 6.33
C GLY A 34 -9.72 1.48 7.51
N LEU A 35 -11.05 1.37 7.63
CA LEU A 35 -11.68 0.48 8.62
C LEU A 35 -11.34 -0.98 8.35
N LEU A 36 -11.51 -1.46 7.12
CA LEU A 36 -11.23 -2.85 6.73
C LEU A 36 -9.77 -3.22 7.00
N THR A 37 -8.82 -2.39 6.57
CA THR A 37 -7.39 -2.55 6.79
C THR A 37 -7.07 -2.61 8.29
N SER A 38 -7.67 -1.73 9.10
CA SER A 38 -7.50 -1.75 10.56
C SER A 38 -8.05 -3.03 11.19
N LEU A 39 -9.21 -3.51 10.72
CA LEU A 39 -9.80 -4.78 11.16
C LEU A 39 -8.90 -5.97 10.78
N ILE A 40 -8.30 -5.95 9.58
CA ILE A 40 -7.38 -7.00 9.11
C ILE A 40 -6.13 -7.04 9.99
N ILE A 41 -5.49 -5.89 10.25
CA ILE A 41 -4.32 -5.81 11.14
C ILE A 41 -4.67 -6.36 12.54
N GLY A 42 -5.84 -6.02 13.08
CA GLY A 42 -6.23 -6.42 14.43
C GLY A 42 -6.80 -7.84 14.58
N ARG A 43 -7.19 -8.52 13.48
CA ARG A 43 -7.90 -9.82 13.56
C ARG A 43 -7.34 -10.93 12.68
N VAL A 44 -6.48 -10.63 11.72
CA VAL A 44 -5.92 -11.63 10.82
C VAL A 44 -4.45 -11.83 11.16
N ALA A 45 -4.06 -13.09 11.33
CA ALA A 45 -2.67 -13.44 11.65
C ALA A 45 -1.74 -12.99 10.52
N TYR A 46 -0.63 -12.35 10.91
CA TYR A 46 0.47 -12.05 10.01
C TYR A 46 1.07 -13.35 9.46
N THR A 47 1.46 -13.33 8.19
CA THR A 47 2.13 -14.48 7.53
C THR A 47 3.51 -14.04 7.08
N GLU A 48 4.53 -14.47 7.82
CA GLU A 48 5.93 -14.19 7.47
C GLU A 48 6.29 -14.85 6.13
N ILE A 49 6.95 -14.07 5.27
CA ILE A 49 7.58 -14.56 4.05
C ILE A 49 8.98 -13.96 3.95
N ASP A 50 9.08 -12.62 3.87
CA ASP A 50 10.37 -11.95 3.66
C ASP A 50 10.63 -10.74 4.57
N PHE A 51 9.65 -10.24 5.33
CA PHE A 51 9.80 -9.00 6.09
C PHE A 51 10.92 -9.09 7.12
N THR A 52 10.98 -10.19 7.86
CA THR A 52 12.05 -10.44 8.83
C THR A 52 13.42 -10.52 8.13
N THR A 53 13.47 -11.11 6.93
CA THR A 53 14.70 -11.14 6.11
C THR A 53 15.13 -9.72 5.74
N TYR A 54 14.22 -8.86 5.31
CA TYR A 54 14.53 -7.46 4.95
C TYR A 54 15.08 -6.67 6.15
N VAL A 55 14.46 -6.82 7.32
CA VAL A 55 14.92 -6.20 8.57
C VAL A 55 16.34 -6.68 8.92
N ARG A 56 16.61 -7.98 8.82
CA ARG A 56 17.96 -8.54 9.08
C ARG A 56 19.01 -8.11 8.06
N GLN A 57 18.64 -8.00 6.78
CA GLN A 57 19.52 -7.45 5.74
C GLN A 57 19.90 -6.00 6.07
N ALA A 58 18.91 -5.18 6.44
CA ALA A 58 19.15 -3.82 6.89
C ALA A 58 20.01 -3.77 8.17
N ARG A 59 19.83 -4.73 9.09
CA ARG A 59 20.65 -4.84 10.30
C ARG A 59 22.13 -5.05 10.00
N LEU A 60 22.47 -5.98 9.09
CA LEU A 60 23.87 -6.17 8.66
C LEU A 60 24.46 -4.86 8.10
N PHE A 61 23.67 -4.12 7.33
CA PHE A 61 24.06 -2.80 6.85
C PHE A 61 24.25 -1.78 7.99
N VAL A 62 23.33 -1.71 8.96
CA VAL A 62 23.45 -0.83 10.13
C VAL A 62 24.69 -1.16 10.96
N ASP A 63 25.01 -2.45 11.11
CA ASP A 63 26.17 -2.93 11.85
C ASP A 63 27.51 -2.75 11.11
N GLY A 64 27.49 -2.21 9.89
CA GLY A 64 28.69 -1.77 9.17
C GLY A 64 29.02 -2.53 7.90
N GLU A 65 28.25 -3.57 7.52
CA GLU A 65 28.49 -4.29 6.27
C GLU A 65 28.16 -3.38 5.07
N ARG A 66 29.03 -3.40 4.05
CA ARG A 66 28.92 -2.59 2.83
C ARG A 66 29.11 -3.41 1.56
N ASP A 67 29.67 -4.61 1.67
CA ASP A 67 29.77 -5.57 0.58
C ASP A 67 28.42 -6.28 0.42
N TYR A 68 27.69 -5.95 -0.65
CA TYR A 68 26.38 -6.53 -0.95
C TYR A 68 26.39 -8.05 -1.03
N SER A 69 27.51 -8.67 -1.45
CA SER A 69 27.63 -10.13 -1.51
C SER A 69 27.54 -10.77 -0.11
N ARG A 70 27.78 -9.99 0.95
CA ARG A 70 27.75 -10.40 2.36
C ARG A 70 26.48 -9.98 3.09
N ILE A 71 25.61 -9.18 2.47
CA ILE A 71 24.29 -8.84 3.03
C ILE A 71 23.34 -10.02 2.81
N ASN A 72 23.60 -11.11 3.53
CA ASN A 72 22.88 -12.37 3.43
C ASN A 72 22.73 -12.96 4.84
N PRO A 73 21.63 -12.64 5.55
CA PRO A 73 21.46 -13.10 6.93
C PRO A 73 21.26 -14.61 6.99
N TRP A 74 21.87 -15.24 7.99
CA TRP A 74 21.62 -16.65 8.30
C TRP A 74 20.14 -16.86 8.66
N ASN A 75 19.52 -17.95 8.16
CA ASN A 75 18.08 -18.21 8.26
C ASN A 75 17.18 -17.10 7.68
N GLY A 76 17.64 -16.40 6.64
CA GLY A 76 16.81 -15.52 5.81
C GLY A 76 16.38 -16.19 4.50
N SER A 77 15.53 -15.51 3.75
CA SER A 77 15.03 -15.94 2.42
C SER A 77 16.08 -15.84 1.31
N GLY A 78 17.26 -15.29 1.59
CA GLY A 78 18.37 -15.16 0.64
C GLY A 78 19.17 -13.85 0.79
N PRO A 79 20.16 -13.64 -0.09
CA PRO A 79 20.96 -12.43 -0.11
C PRO A 79 20.13 -11.20 -0.52
N CYS A 80 20.62 -10.02 -0.17
CA CYS A 80 20.01 -8.76 -0.58
C CYS A 80 20.16 -8.57 -2.09
N VAL A 81 19.03 -8.56 -2.80
CA VAL A 81 18.95 -8.32 -4.25
C VAL A 81 18.39 -6.94 -4.59
N TYR A 82 18.02 -6.15 -3.58
CA TYR A 82 17.42 -4.83 -3.77
C TYR A 82 18.45 -3.70 -3.66
N PRO A 83 18.26 -2.57 -4.38
CA PRO A 83 19.13 -1.40 -4.27
C PRO A 83 19.17 -0.79 -2.86
N ALA A 84 20.15 0.09 -2.59
CA ALA A 84 20.41 0.65 -1.25
C ALA A 84 19.22 1.35 -0.57
N GLY A 85 18.28 1.88 -1.35
CA GLY A 85 17.03 2.44 -0.81
C GLY A 85 16.25 1.43 0.04
N HIS A 86 16.27 0.14 -0.32
CA HIS A 86 15.71 -0.94 0.48
C HIS A 86 16.35 -0.98 1.87
N LEU A 87 17.68 -1.00 1.95
CA LEU A 87 18.40 -1.06 3.22
C LEU A 87 18.09 0.15 4.10
N TYR A 88 17.98 1.35 3.53
CA TYR A 88 17.66 2.57 4.30
C TYR A 88 16.24 2.52 4.87
N VAL A 89 15.28 2.10 4.06
CA VAL A 89 13.89 1.96 4.48
C VAL A 89 13.76 0.89 5.56
N TYR A 90 14.37 -0.28 5.37
CA TYR A 90 14.26 -1.37 6.34
C TYR A 90 15.15 -1.18 7.57
N ALA A 91 16.12 -0.26 7.55
CA ALA A 91 16.81 0.19 8.76
C ALA A 91 15.87 1.00 9.68
N VAL A 92 14.97 1.80 9.11
CA VAL A 92 13.90 2.45 9.90
C VAL A 92 12.98 1.39 10.50
N PHE A 93 12.62 0.35 9.74
CA PHE A 93 11.81 -0.74 10.26
C PHE A 93 12.54 -1.62 11.29
N ASP A 94 13.86 -1.83 11.18
CA ASP A 94 14.67 -2.50 12.20
C ASP A 94 14.54 -1.79 13.55
N TRP A 95 14.75 -0.47 13.55
CA TRP A 95 14.57 0.35 14.73
C TRP A 95 13.13 0.32 15.25
N LEU A 96 12.15 0.54 14.37
CA LEU A 96 10.73 0.66 14.73
C LEU A 96 10.15 -0.64 15.31
N THR A 97 10.59 -1.79 14.80
CA THR A 97 10.06 -3.11 15.17
C THR A 97 10.92 -3.83 16.22
N ARG A 98 11.98 -3.19 16.72
CA ARG A 98 12.99 -3.79 17.62
C ARG A 98 13.59 -5.06 17.01
N GLY A 99 13.99 -5.00 15.75
CA GLY A 99 14.52 -6.14 15.00
C GLY A 99 13.46 -7.21 14.69
N ALA A 100 12.30 -6.77 14.20
CA ALA A 100 11.15 -7.61 13.86
C ALA A 100 10.50 -8.38 15.04
N GLN A 101 10.71 -7.94 16.27
CA GLN A 101 10.05 -8.51 17.46
C GLN A 101 8.61 -8.02 17.65
N ASP A 102 8.32 -6.80 17.18
CA ASP A 102 7.01 -6.18 17.25
C ASP A 102 6.62 -5.65 15.87
N LEU A 103 5.71 -6.39 15.20
CA LEU A 103 5.32 -6.12 13.82
C LEU A 103 4.18 -5.11 13.72
N PHE A 104 3.46 -4.83 14.81
CA PHE A 104 2.28 -3.97 14.77
C PHE A 104 2.60 -2.55 14.24
N PRO A 105 3.67 -1.87 14.69
CA PRO A 105 4.07 -0.59 14.13
C PRO A 105 4.33 -0.64 12.62
N ALA A 106 4.99 -1.70 12.13
CA ALA A 106 5.25 -1.87 10.70
C ALA A 106 3.95 -2.11 9.92
N GLN A 107 3.04 -2.95 10.42
CA GLN A 107 1.75 -3.19 9.77
C GLN A 107 0.93 -1.90 9.65
N VAL A 108 0.97 -1.03 10.66
CA VAL A 108 0.33 0.29 10.63
C VAL A 108 0.98 1.18 9.56
N CYS A 109 2.31 1.24 9.48
CA CYS A 109 3.02 1.98 8.43
C CYS A 109 2.65 1.49 7.02
N PHE A 110 2.60 0.16 6.82
CA PHE A 110 2.18 -0.43 5.56
C PHE A 110 0.70 -0.19 5.25
N GLY A 111 -0.16 -0.11 6.27
CA GLY A 111 -1.56 0.29 6.11
C GLY A 111 -1.70 1.75 5.65
N VAL A 112 -0.93 2.66 6.25
CA VAL A 112 -0.88 4.06 5.81
C VAL A 112 -0.34 4.17 4.38
N LEU A 113 0.71 3.41 4.05
CA LEU A 113 1.27 3.34 2.70
C LEU A 113 0.23 2.84 1.70
N TYR A 114 -0.53 1.79 2.03
CA TYR A 114 -1.61 1.25 1.19
C TYR A 114 -2.66 2.31 0.84
N LEU A 115 -3.20 2.99 1.87
CA LEU A 115 -4.21 4.02 1.70
C LEU A 115 -3.67 5.23 0.92
N SER A 116 -2.41 5.60 1.16
CA SER A 116 -1.74 6.68 0.44
C SER A 116 -1.54 6.35 -1.04
N THR A 117 -1.11 5.12 -1.35
CA THR A 117 -1.02 4.62 -2.72
C THR A 117 -2.38 4.64 -3.41
N PHE A 118 -3.45 4.21 -2.73
CA PHE A 118 -4.81 4.28 -3.25
C PHE A 118 -5.22 5.72 -3.59
N CYS A 119 -4.93 6.71 -2.73
CA CYS A 119 -5.22 8.12 -3.02
C CYS A 119 -4.54 8.61 -4.31
N ILE A 120 -3.30 8.20 -4.56
CA ILE A 120 -2.58 8.57 -5.78
C ILE A 120 -3.20 7.89 -7.00
N ILE A 121 -3.48 6.60 -6.93
CA ILE A 121 -4.11 5.84 -8.02
C ILE A 121 -5.50 6.41 -8.34
N ALA A 122 -6.29 6.77 -7.34
CA ALA A 122 -7.61 7.37 -7.54
C ALA A 122 -7.52 8.71 -8.29
N LYS A 123 -6.50 9.54 -7.99
CA LYS A 123 -6.23 10.78 -8.75
C LYS A 123 -5.80 10.50 -10.18
N LEU A 124 -4.92 9.51 -10.39
CA LEU A 124 -4.49 9.10 -11.73
C LEU A 124 -5.67 8.61 -12.58
N TYR A 125 -6.56 7.81 -12.01
CA TYR A 125 -7.77 7.34 -12.69
C TYR A 125 -8.70 8.50 -13.06
N LYS A 126 -8.86 9.47 -12.16
CA LYS A 126 -9.63 10.68 -12.46
C LYS A 126 -9.01 11.48 -13.61
N MET A 127 -7.69 11.62 -13.64
CA MET A 127 -6.97 12.35 -14.69
C MET A 127 -7.03 11.64 -16.05
N SER A 128 -7.07 10.31 -16.07
CA SER A 128 -7.19 9.53 -17.30
C SER A 128 -8.61 9.48 -17.87
N GLY A 129 -9.60 10.08 -17.19
CA GLY A 129 -11.00 10.06 -17.61
C GLY A 129 -11.69 8.70 -17.39
N ALA A 130 -11.09 7.83 -16.56
CA ALA A 130 -11.72 6.57 -16.20
C ALA A 130 -13.02 6.80 -15.40
N PRO A 131 -13.96 5.83 -15.36
CA PRO A 131 -15.15 5.95 -14.53
C PRO A 131 -14.84 5.62 -13.04
N PRO A 132 -15.42 6.36 -12.07
CA PRO A 132 -15.22 6.15 -10.64
C PRO A 132 -15.47 4.72 -10.13
N VAL A 133 -16.36 3.97 -10.78
CA VAL A 133 -16.68 2.58 -10.42
C VAL A 133 -15.46 1.66 -10.37
N LEU A 134 -14.41 1.98 -11.14
CA LEU A 134 -13.16 1.22 -11.17
C LEU A 134 -12.35 1.32 -9.86
N LEU A 135 -12.71 2.22 -8.94
CA LEU A 135 -12.08 2.29 -7.61
C LEU A 135 -12.51 1.15 -6.69
N VAL A 136 -13.70 0.58 -6.90
CA VAL A 136 -14.26 -0.50 -6.07
C VAL A 136 -13.37 -1.76 -6.05
N PRO A 137 -12.95 -2.32 -7.21
CA PRO A 137 -12.10 -3.52 -7.20
C PRO A 137 -10.71 -3.28 -6.60
N LEU A 138 -10.21 -2.04 -6.53
CA LEU A 138 -8.93 -1.72 -5.89
C LEU A 138 -8.99 -1.92 -4.37
N VAL A 139 -10.11 -1.54 -3.76
CA VAL A 139 -10.36 -1.70 -2.32
C VAL A 139 -10.73 -3.13 -1.95
N LEU A 140 -11.52 -3.81 -2.78
CA LEU A 140 -11.95 -5.18 -2.46
C LEU A 140 -10.88 -6.26 -2.74
N SER A 141 -9.68 -5.86 -3.14
CA SER A 141 -8.61 -6.81 -3.45
C SER A 141 -8.00 -7.41 -2.18
N LYS A 142 -8.39 -8.66 -1.88
CA LYS A 142 -7.75 -9.48 -0.84
C LYS A 142 -6.23 -9.59 -1.04
N ARG A 143 -5.78 -9.66 -2.29
CA ARG A 143 -4.35 -9.78 -2.61
C ARG A 143 -3.57 -8.53 -2.21
N LEU A 144 -4.12 -7.33 -2.43
CA LEU A 144 -3.44 -6.08 -2.04
C LEU A 144 -3.28 -5.97 -0.53
N HIS A 145 -4.37 -6.20 0.22
CA HIS A 145 -4.32 -6.27 1.68
C HIS A 145 -3.26 -7.25 2.18
N SER A 146 -3.20 -8.42 1.54
CA SER A 146 -2.25 -9.45 1.93
C SER A 146 -0.80 -9.06 1.64
N ILE A 147 -0.52 -8.40 0.51
CA ILE A 147 0.81 -7.89 0.15
C ILE A 147 1.26 -6.78 1.10
N TYR A 148 0.38 -5.80 1.37
CA TYR A 148 0.72 -4.64 2.18
C TYR A 148 0.79 -4.98 3.67
N VAL A 149 -0.27 -5.49 4.29
CA VAL A 149 -0.37 -5.54 5.76
C VAL A 149 -0.19 -6.93 6.36
N LEU A 150 -0.29 -8.01 5.58
CA LEU A 150 -0.09 -9.38 6.09
C LEU A 150 1.24 -10.01 5.73
N ARG A 151 1.99 -9.40 4.80
CA ARG A 151 3.32 -9.84 4.36
C ARG A 151 4.35 -8.72 4.43
N MET A 152 3.94 -7.48 4.20
CA MET A 152 4.80 -6.29 4.25
C MET A 152 5.98 -6.39 3.27
N PHE A 153 5.67 -6.74 2.01
CA PHE A 153 6.66 -6.85 0.95
C PHE A 153 7.34 -5.52 0.63
N ASN A 154 8.52 -5.57 0.02
CA ASN A 154 9.25 -4.38 -0.43
C ASN A 154 8.51 -3.64 -1.57
N ASP A 155 7.84 -4.38 -2.45
CA ASP A 155 7.15 -3.90 -3.65
C ASP A 155 6.18 -2.72 -3.40
N PRO A 156 5.28 -2.76 -2.39
CA PRO A 156 4.49 -1.60 -1.96
C PRO A 156 5.23 -0.26 -1.90
N ILE A 157 6.43 -0.25 -1.34
CA ILE A 157 7.23 0.96 -1.13
C ILE A 157 7.71 1.49 -2.48
N ALA A 158 8.25 0.60 -3.32
CA ALA A 158 8.66 0.93 -4.68
C ALA A 158 7.48 1.46 -5.52
N MET A 159 6.33 0.76 -5.48
CA MET A 159 5.16 1.12 -6.26
C MET A 159 4.55 2.46 -5.81
N PHE A 160 4.60 2.80 -4.53
CA PHE A 160 4.19 4.12 -4.05
C PHE A 160 5.00 5.24 -4.72
N PHE A 161 6.34 5.12 -4.78
CA PHE A 161 7.19 6.11 -5.43
C PHE A 161 6.98 6.16 -6.96
N VAL A 162 6.76 5.00 -7.61
CA VAL A 162 6.43 4.93 -9.04
C VAL A 162 5.11 5.65 -9.34
N TYR A 163 4.04 5.37 -8.62
CA TYR A 163 2.77 6.06 -8.85
C TYR A 163 2.85 7.55 -8.50
N SER A 164 3.63 7.91 -7.47
CA SER A 164 3.89 9.31 -7.13
C SER A 164 4.59 10.04 -8.26
N SER A 165 5.62 9.44 -8.87
CA SER A 165 6.35 10.07 -9.98
C SER A 165 5.48 10.23 -11.22
N ILE A 166 4.67 9.21 -11.56
CA ILE A 166 3.70 9.29 -12.66
C ILE A 166 2.67 10.40 -12.39
N TYR A 167 2.13 10.49 -11.18
CA TYR A 167 1.18 11.53 -10.81
C TYR A 167 1.78 12.94 -10.95
N LEU A 168 3.01 13.15 -10.48
CA LEU A 168 3.69 14.43 -10.61
C LEU A 168 3.96 14.79 -12.06
N LEU A 169 4.38 13.81 -12.88
CA LEU A 169 4.61 14.01 -14.30
C LEU A 169 3.32 14.38 -15.05
N CYS A 170 2.23 13.63 -14.83
CA CYS A 170 0.94 13.91 -15.46
C CYS A 170 0.31 15.23 -14.99
N ARG A 171 0.63 15.70 -13.78
CA ARG A 171 0.15 16.98 -13.26
C ARG A 171 0.90 18.18 -13.87
N ALA A 172 2.14 17.97 -14.31
CA ALA A 172 2.97 19.00 -14.90
C ALA A 172 2.68 19.25 -16.40
N LEU A 173 1.92 18.36 -17.04
CA LEU A 173 1.43 18.45 -18.41
C LEU A 173 0.05 19.10 -18.46
#